data_AF-A0A0K6FSE6-F1
#
_entry.id   AF-A0A0K6FSE6-F1
#
_cell.length_a   1.000
_cell.length_b   1.000
_cell.length_c   1.000
_cell.angle_alpha   90.00
_cell.angle_beta   90.00
_cell.angle_gamma   90.00
#
_symmetry.space_group_name_H-M   'P 1'
#
loop_
_entity.id
_entity.type
_entity.pdbx_description
1 polymer ?
#
loop_
_entity_poly.entity_id
_entity_poly.type
_entity_poly.pdbx_seq_one_letter_code
_entity_poly.pdbx_strand_id
1 'polypeptide(L)'
;METPSILHLPIPAGNQCIIPIWLDALLAILIPTLFFFIAQIRVRSFYDLNTAFWGVIWAIASTTLFQVFVKTLIGGFRPHFLSVCNPDLSRIGTGTGFQGIMYDISICSPDANKAHLRDATKSFPSGHTTAAAAGYVYLSLYFNAKMKIFSNERPHFYKLLIFLAPLLGASLIGGVLTVDNSHHWYDVIAGAVIGTTGAFAAFPFGLKEHASPTRWRDLKGYVDLLRRSAPENTRYIVCWLARHGQAWHNMGVNASPENASIPEWDSQTADPPLTRLGERQSKALNNLWKAELGRNGDPIPLPTKLFCSPLSRALATMELTFGEFLLGDPNTRAPGERPLVLEGLREFLSPFPHDKRSSKSEILHSFPGVQIEGSFTEEDELWDDTAHESDSQLEARVLSTLDHIFGHCIESTDTVISITTHSGVVMVILRLIGHRILPLRLAGVIPLVIKITEDPGSK
;
A
#
# COMPACT_ATOMS: atom_id res chain seq x y z
N MET A 1 25.36 29.70 53.78
CA MET A 1 24.49 29.52 52.60
C MET A 1 25.30 28.72 51.61
N GLU A 2 25.12 27.40 51.64
CA GLU A 2 25.78 26.47 50.72
C GLU A 2 25.11 26.59 49.35
N THR A 3 25.91 26.88 48.32
CA THR A 3 25.49 26.78 46.93
C THR A 3 25.40 25.30 46.55
N PRO A 4 24.30 24.85 45.92
CA PRO A 4 24.16 23.45 45.57
C PRO A 4 25.17 23.10 44.48
N SER A 5 25.96 22.06 44.73
CA SER A 5 26.88 21.47 43.76
C SER A 5 26.06 20.86 42.63
N ILE A 6 25.96 21.57 41.50
CA ILE A 6 25.47 21.00 40.26
C ILE A 6 26.46 19.90 39.86
N LEU A 7 25.93 18.69 39.75
CA LEU A 7 26.63 17.49 39.28
C LEU A 7 27.14 17.74 37.84
N HIS A 8 28.34 18.30 37.71
CA HIS A 8 29.08 18.30 36.46
C HIS A 8 29.51 16.86 36.18
N LEU A 9 28.71 16.13 35.40
CA LEU A 9 29.20 14.99 34.65
C LEU A 9 30.45 15.45 33.89
N PRO A 10 31.60 14.77 34.04
CA PRO A 10 32.82 15.13 33.34
C PRO A 10 32.61 14.81 31.86
N ILE A 11 32.13 15.80 31.10
CA ILE A 11 32.17 15.75 29.64
C ILE A 11 33.67 15.81 29.30
N PRO A 12 34.21 14.84 28.54
CA PRO A 12 35.62 14.83 28.22
C PRO A 12 35.98 16.16 27.56
N ALA A 13 37.03 16.81 28.06
CA ALA A 13 37.68 17.92 27.37
C ALA A 13 38.34 17.37 26.10
N GLY A 14 37.54 17.20 25.06
CA GLY A 14 37.95 16.80 23.73
C GLY A 14 37.05 17.51 22.73
N ASN A 15 37.64 18.41 21.93
CA ASN A 15 36.99 19.24 20.92
C ASN A 15 36.38 18.44 19.74
N GLN A 16 35.63 17.36 19.99
CA GLN A 16 35.14 16.45 18.97
C GLN A 16 33.68 16.06 19.25
N CYS A 17 32.81 16.20 18.24
CA CYS A 17 31.44 15.67 18.26
C CYS A 17 31.46 14.19 18.67
N ILE A 18 30.52 13.77 19.52
CA ILE A 18 30.42 12.36 19.95
C ILE A 18 30.21 11.43 18.74
N ILE A 19 29.43 11.90 17.76
CA ILE A 19 29.18 11.20 16.51
C ILE A 19 29.86 11.96 15.37
N PRO A 20 30.93 11.42 14.77
CA PRO A 20 31.51 11.99 13.56
C PRO A 20 30.51 11.97 12.41
N ILE A 21 30.51 13.02 11.57
CA ILE A 21 29.56 13.14 10.45
C ILE A 21 29.63 11.97 9.46
N TRP A 22 30.83 11.41 9.23
CA TRP A 22 31.01 10.28 8.33
C TRP A 22 30.34 9.01 8.87
N LEU A 23 30.36 8.83 10.19
CA LEU A 23 29.75 7.67 10.84
C LEU A 23 28.23 7.80 10.80
N ASP A 24 27.70 8.99 11.07
CA ASP A 24 26.27 9.26 10.97
C ASP A 24 25.73 8.99 9.55
N ALA A 25 26.39 9.53 8.52
CA ALA A 25 26.02 9.29 7.13
C ALA A 25 26.11 7.80 6.75
N LEU A 26 27.12 7.09 7.25
CA LEU A 26 27.27 5.65 7.02
C LEU A 26 26.12 4.86 7.66
N LEU A 27 25.76 5.16 8.91
CA LEU A 27 24.66 4.50 9.62
C LEU A 27 23.31 4.78 8.96
N ALA A 28 23.09 6.03 8.51
CA ALA A 28 21.89 6.42 7.77
C ALA A 28 21.69 5.65 6.46
N ILE A 29 22.75 5.09 5.86
CA ILE A 29 22.69 4.24 4.66
C ILE A 29 22.63 2.75 5.03
N LEU A 30 23.54 2.30 5.89
CA LEU A 30 23.72 0.87 6.17
C LEU A 30 22.54 0.27 6.93
N ILE A 31 21.97 0.99 7.91
CA ILE A 31 20.86 0.47 8.71
C ILE A 31 19.61 0.27 7.83
N PRO A 32 19.14 1.26 7.04
CA PRO A 32 18.03 1.02 6.12
C PRO A 32 18.32 -0.10 5.13
N THR A 33 19.52 -0.13 4.55
CA THR A 33 19.94 -1.16 3.59
C THR A 33 19.83 -2.56 4.19
N LEU A 34 20.33 -2.77 5.41
CA LEU A 34 20.22 -4.04 6.13
C LEU A 34 18.76 -4.49 6.25
N PHE A 35 17.86 -3.59 6.65
CA PHE A 35 16.43 -3.91 6.76
C PHE A 35 15.76 -4.19 5.41
N PHE A 36 16.21 -3.55 4.32
CA PHE A 36 15.73 -3.88 2.97
C PHE A 36 16.12 -5.30 2.56
N PHE A 37 17.35 -5.74 2.88
CA PHE A 37 17.79 -7.12 2.68
C PHE A 37 16.99 -8.11 3.54
N ILE A 38 16.77 -7.81 4.83
CA ILE A 38 15.95 -8.65 5.72
C ILE A 38 14.52 -8.79 5.16
N ALA A 39 13.94 -7.71 4.64
CA ALA A 39 12.60 -7.74 4.05
C ALA A 39 12.51 -8.70 2.84
N GLN A 40 13.60 -8.94 2.12
CA GLN A 40 13.61 -9.87 0.98
C GLN A 40 13.40 -11.34 1.35
N ILE A 41 13.57 -11.72 2.62
CA ILE A 41 13.18 -13.05 3.12
C ILE A 41 11.69 -13.35 2.82
N ARG A 42 10.84 -12.30 2.88
CA ARG A 42 9.40 -12.39 2.62
C ARG A 42 8.98 -11.79 1.28
N VAL A 43 9.55 -10.64 0.89
CA VAL A 43 9.13 -9.90 -0.33
C VAL A 43 9.65 -10.55 -1.60
N ARG A 44 10.87 -11.12 -1.58
CA ARG A 44 11.51 -11.83 -2.70
C ARG A 44 11.44 -11.08 -4.05
N SER A 45 11.75 -9.79 -4.05
CA SER A 45 11.72 -8.96 -5.27
C SER A 45 12.98 -8.10 -5.39
N PHE A 46 13.79 -8.39 -6.42
CA PHE A 46 14.97 -7.58 -6.72
C PHE A 46 14.60 -6.13 -7.05
N TYR A 47 13.49 -5.93 -7.76
CA TYR A 47 12.99 -4.59 -8.07
C TYR A 47 12.68 -3.80 -6.80
N ASP A 48 12.02 -4.43 -5.82
CA ASP A 48 11.74 -3.79 -4.53
C ASP A 48 13.02 -3.36 -3.80
N LEU A 49 13.98 -4.28 -3.69
CA LEU A 49 15.26 -4.03 -3.04
C LEU A 49 16.02 -2.89 -3.75
N ASN A 50 16.12 -2.94 -5.07
CA ASN A 50 16.83 -1.95 -5.86
C ASN A 50 16.17 -0.57 -5.76
N THR A 51 14.84 -0.49 -5.85
CA THR A 51 14.11 0.77 -5.71
C THR A 51 14.26 1.36 -4.30
N ALA A 52 14.16 0.54 -3.24
CA ALA A 52 14.33 1.00 -1.87
C ALA A 52 15.77 1.49 -1.60
N PHE A 53 16.76 0.75 -2.09
CA PHE A 53 18.18 1.10 -1.96
C PHE A 53 18.50 2.42 -2.67
N TRP A 54 18.11 2.57 -3.94
CA TRP A 54 18.33 3.82 -4.64
C TRP A 54 17.51 4.97 -4.05
N GLY A 55 16.29 4.72 -3.60
CA GLY A 55 15.47 5.74 -2.96
C GLY A 55 16.10 6.34 -1.70
N VAL A 56 16.67 5.50 -0.81
CA VAL A 56 17.37 6.02 0.38
C VAL A 56 18.64 6.79 0.02
N ILE A 57 19.40 6.32 -0.97
CA ILE A 57 20.60 7.02 -1.46
C ILE A 57 20.22 8.40 -2.03
N TRP A 58 19.16 8.47 -2.83
CA TRP A 58 18.68 9.73 -3.40
C TRP A 58 18.14 10.68 -2.33
N ALA A 59 17.43 10.17 -1.33
CA ALA A 59 16.95 10.95 -0.19
C ALA A 59 18.11 11.63 0.55
N ILE A 60 19.12 10.85 0.92
CA ILE A 60 20.29 11.35 1.66
C ILE A 60 21.12 12.28 0.78
N ALA A 61 21.46 11.88 -0.45
CA ALA A 61 22.32 12.68 -1.33
C ALA A 61 21.72 14.05 -1.67
N SER A 62 20.43 14.10 -2.01
CA SER A 62 19.76 15.35 -2.39
C SER A 62 19.60 16.31 -1.20
N THR A 63 19.20 15.79 -0.03
CA THR A 63 19.00 16.61 1.17
C THR A 63 20.30 17.11 1.76
N THR A 64 21.34 16.28 1.79
CA THR A 64 22.66 16.69 2.26
C THR A 64 23.29 17.70 1.32
N LEU A 65 23.14 17.55 -0.01
CA LEU A 65 23.57 18.57 -0.97
C LEU A 65 22.89 19.91 -0.71
N PHE A 66 21.57 19.92 -0.56
CA PHE A 66 20.80 21.12 -0.26
C PHE A 66 21.23 21.75 1.07
N GLN A 67 21.36 20.93 2.12
CA GLN A 67 21.80 21.38 3.44
C GLN A 67 23.21 21.97 3.41
N VAL A 68 24.16 21.37 2.68
CA VAL A 68 25.53 21.88 2.53
C VAL A 68 25.53 23.24 1.85
N PHE A 69 24.67 23.42 0.84
CA PHE A 69 24.50 24.71 0.18
C PHE A 69 24.00 25.78 1.14
N VAL A 70 22.91 25.51 1.87
CA VAL A 70 22.37 26.42 2.90
C VAL A 70 23.41 26.72 3.98
N LYS A 71 24.14 25.70 4.44
CA LYS A 71 25.17 25.81 5.46
C LYS A 71 26.35 26.68 5.06
N THR A 72 26.71 26.64 3.78
CA THR A 72 27.79 27.45 3.23
C THR A 72 27.38 28.90 3.03
N LEU A 73 26.10 29.15 2.72
CA LEU A 73 25.56 30.50 2.51
C LEU A 73 25.25 31.24 3.81
N ILE A 74 24.63 30.57 4.78
CA ILE A 74 24.16 31.20 6.03
C ILE A 74 25.23 31.13 7.11
N GLY A 75 25.88 29.97 7.27
CA GLY A 75 26.83 29.73 8.36
C GLY A 75 26.18 29.80 9.75
N GLY A 76 26.97 30.14 10.76
CA GLY A 76 26.51 30.37 12.12
C GLY A 76 27.45 29.74 13.15
N PHE A 77 27.62 30.40 14.29
CA PHE A 77 28.49 29.89 15.35
C PHE A 77 27.86 28.69 16.07
N ARG A 78 28.64 27.63 16.29
CA ARG A 78 28.23 26.47 17.10
C ARG A 78 28.24 26.84 18.58
N PRO A 79 27.49 26.13 19.46
CA PRO A 79 27.52 26.42 20.90
C PRO A 79 28.92 26.34 21.52
N HIS A 80 29.78 25.43 21.03
CA HIS A 80 31.18 25.31 21.46
C HIS A 80 32.16 26.26 20.74
N PHE A 81 31.68 27.26 19.99
CA PHE A 81 32.57 28.14 19.22
C PHE A 81 33.60 28.86 20.10
N LEU A 82 33.21 29.35 21.27
CA LEU A 82 34.11 30.11 22.16
C LEU A 82 35.26 29.26 22.71
N SER A 83 35.04 27.97 22.97
CA SER A 83 36.11 27.07 23.43
C SER A 83 37.12 26.77 22.33
N VAL A 84 36.70 26.78 21.05
CA VAL A 84 37.59 26.62 19.89
C VAL A 84 38.30 27.92 19.55
N CYS A 85 37.60 29.06 19.63
CA CYS A 85 38.13 30.38 19.36
C CYS A 85 39.19 30.79 20.38
N ASN A 86 38.97 30.46 21.66
CA ASN A 86 39.82 30.83 22.79
C ASN A 86 40.30 32.30 22.68
N PRO A 87 39.40 33.28 22.87
CA PRO A 87 39.65 34.66 22.51
C PRO A 87 40.84 35.25 23.26
N ASP A 88 41.70 35.97 22.53
CA ASP A 88 42.82 36.71 23.10
C ASP A 88 42.32 38.06 23.64
N LEU A 89 42.23 38.15 24.97
CA LEU A 89 41.71 39.34 25.65
C LEU A 89 42.52 40.61 25.34
N SER A 90 43.78 40.47 24.92
CA SER A 90 44.62 41.61 24.51
C SER A 90 44.17 42.26 23.19
N ARG A 91 43.36 41.55 22.40
CA ARG A 91 42.82 41.99 21.11
C ARG A 91 41.42 42.57 21.22
N ILE A 92 40.85 42.59 22.42
CA ILE A 92 39.52 43.13 22.68
C ILE A 92 39.63 44.65 22.80
N GLY A 93 39.49 45.33 21.65
CA GLY A 93 39.33 46.79 21.57
C GLY A 93 37.86 47.21 21.60
N THR A 94 37.52 48.36 21.01
CA THR A 94 36.12 48.75 20.79
C THR A 94 35.54 47.86 19.67
N GLY A 95 34.58 47.00 20.02
CA GLY A 95 33.88 46.16 19.05
C GLY A 95 32.97 46.99 18.12
N THR A 96 32.27 46.28 17.23
CA THR A 96 31.36 46.86 16.25
C THR A 96 29.88 46.80 16.68
N GLY A 97 29.05 47.59 16.02
CA GLY A 97 27.58 47.62 16.14
C GLY A 97 27.02 48.19 17.46
N PHE A 98 25.79 47.81 17.83
CA PHE A 98 25.09 48.43 18.97
C PHE A 98 25.87 48.19 20.27
N GLN A 99 26.22 49.28 20.96
CA GLN A 99 27.10 49.30 22.15
C GLN A 99 28.55 48.87 21.93
N GLY A 100 28.99 48.61 20.69
CA GLY A 100 30.39 48.28 20.39
C GLY A 100 30.86 46.96 21.03
N ILE A 101 29.96 45.99 21.18
CA ILE A 101 30.23 44.71 21.85
C ILE A 101 30.31 43.51 20.88
N MET A 102 30.23 43.74 19.56
CA MET A 102 30.31 42.66 18.57
C MET A 102 31.72 42.52 17.98
N TYR A 103 32.22 41.29 17.96
CA TYR A 103 33.56 40.95 17.45
C TYR A 103 33.45 39.83 16.42
N ASP A 104 34.34 39.85 15.43
CA ASP A 104 34.48 38.78 14.45
C ASP A 104 35.58 37.76 14.87
N ILE A 105 35.87 36.79 14.03
CA ILE A 105 36.85 35.73 14.32
C ILE A 105 38.31 36.23 14.50
N SER A 106 38.61 37.51 14.25
CA SER A 106 39.95 38.09 14.43
C SER A 106 40.42 38.14 15.88
N ILE A 107 39.48 38.10 16.84
CA ILE A 107 39.81 38.08 18.27
C ILE A 107 40.25 36.69 18.77
N CYS A 108 40.08 35.65 17.98
CA CYS A 108 40.47 34.30 18.36
C CYS A 108 41.99 34.18 18.51
N SER A 109 42.43 33.26 19.38
CA SER A 109 43.87 33.03 19.62
C SER A 109 44.62 32.70 18.31
N PRO A 110 45.83 33.25 18.09
CA PRO A 110 46.68 32.88 16.95
C PRO A 110 46.98 31.40 16.85
N ASP A 111 47.01 30.70 17.99
CA ASP A 111 47.34 29.28 18.10
C ASP A 111 46.12 28.39 17.83
N ALA A 112 44.93 28.98 17.63
CA ALA A 112 43.71 28.24 17.35
C ALA A 112 43.81 27.51 16.00
N ASN A 113 43.39 26.23 15.99
CA ASN A 113 43.38 25.43 14.77
C ASN A 113 42.36 26.00 13.76
N LYS A 114 42.87 26.56 12.66
CA LYS A 114 42.07 27.20 11.60
C LYS A 114 40.99 26.28 11.01
N ALA A 115 41.23 24.96 10.93
CA ALA A 115 40.25 24.01 10.41
C ALA A 115 39.07 23.83 11.39
N HIS A 116 39.36 23.70 12.69
CA HIS A 116 38.33 23.61 13.72
C HIS A 116 37.58 24.93 13.86
N LEU A 117 38.27 26.07 13.77
CA LEU A 117 37.64 27.38 13.82
C LEU A 117 36.64 27.57 12.67
N ARG A 118 37.01 27.17 11.44
CA ARG A 118 36.12 27.21 10.27
C ARG A 118 34.94 26.26 10.39
N ASP A 119 35.09 25.12 11.06
CA ASP A 119 33.96 24.22 11.32
C ASP A 119 33.02 24.78 12.39
N ALA A 120 33.58 25.43 13.41
CA ALA A 120 32.83 26.07 14.48
C ALA A 120 32.00 27.28 14.02
N THR A 121 32.29 27.87 12.85
CA THR A 121 31.46 28.92 12.21
C THR A 121 30.39 28.38 11.25
N LYS A 122 30.23 27.06 11.17
CA LYS A 122 29.24 26.40 10.32
C LYS A 122 28.29 25.54 11.17
N SER A 123 27.35 26.18 11.85
CA SER A 123 26.33 25.49 12.65
C SER A 123 25.08 25.13 11.84
N PHE A 124 24.45 26.13 11.21
CA PHE A 124 23.11 25.98 10.62
C PHE A 124 23.16 25.54 9.15
N PRO A 125 22.32 24.59 8.69
CA PRO A 125 21.57 23.60 9.46
C PRO A 125 22.46 22.41 9.86
N SER A 126 21.99 21.57 10.80
CA SER A 126 22.72 20.36 11.21
C SER A 126 22.77 19.31 10.10
N GLY A 127 23.97 18.99 9.61
CA GLY A 127 24.18 17.96 8.57
C GLY A 127 23.93 16.54 9.06
N HIS A 128 24.32 16.24 10.30
CA HIS A 128 24.03 14.96 10.96
C HIS A 128 22.52 14.72 11.05
N THR A 129 21.79 15.71 11.56
CA THR A 129 20.35 15.55 11.72
C THR A 129 19.65 15.41 10.37
N THR A 130 20.13 16.10 9.33
CA THR A 130 19.62 15.93 7.96
C THR A 130 19.85 14.52 7.42
N ALA A 131 21.05 13.97 7.52
CA ALA A 131 21.36 12.63 7.03
C ALA A 131 20.58 11.56 7.80
N ALA A 132 20.57 11.63 9.13
CA ALA A 132 19.81 10.72 9.99
C ALA A 132 18.31 10.77 9.71
N ALA A 133 17.72 11.96 9.61
CA ALA A 133 16.30 12.11 9.30
C ALA A 133 15.97 11.59 7.89
N ALA A 134 16.79 11.89 6.88
CA ALA A 134 16.59 11.38 5.52
C ALA A 134 16.60 9.84 5.47
N GLY A 135 17.58 9.19 6.10
CA GLY A 135 17.69 7.73 6.11
C GLY A 135 16.61 7.03 6.94
N TYR A 136 16.39 7.48 8.18
CA TYR A 136 15.51 6.78 9.11
C TYR A 136 14.03 7.10 8.94
N VAL A 137 13.67 8.32 8.51
CA VAL A 137 12.29 8.59 8.08
C VAL A 137 11.96 7.76 6.84
N TYR A 138 12.89 7.68 5.87
CA TYR A 138 12.70 6.82 4.70
C TYR A 138 12.50 5.35 5.08
N LEU A 139 13.29 4.83 6.03
CA LEU A 139 13.11 3.48 6.57
C LEU A 139 11.75 3.29 7.26
N SER A 140 11.30 4.27 8.03
CA SER A 140 9.98 4.25 8.69
C SER A 140 8.86 4.21 7.65
N LEU A 141 8.98 5.01 6.58
CA LEU A 141 8.09 4.95 5.44
C LEU A 141 8.13 3.55 4.80
N TYR A 142 9.31 3.00 4.48
CA TYR A 142 9.49 1.63 3.96
C TYR A 142 8.70 0.59 4.77
N PHE A 143 8.85 0.60 6.10
CA PHE A 143 8.10 -0.27 7.00
C PHE A 143 6.59 -0.07 6.91
N ASN A 144 6.12 1.18 6.86
CA ASN A 144 4.70 1.46 6.72
C ASN A 144 4.09 0.81 5.47
N ALA A 145 4.74 0.90 4.30
CA ALA A 145 4.17 0.27 3.10
C ALA A 145 4.27 -1.24 3.08
N LYS A 146 5.36 -1.83 3.58
CA LYS A 146 5.48 -3.30 3.57
C LYS A 146 4.56 -3.96 4.56
N MET A 147 4.34 -3.34 5.72
CA MET A 147 3.49 -3.89 6.77
C MET A 147 2.07 -3.32 6.80
N LYS A 148 1.78 -2.31 5.96
CA LYS A 148 0.50 -1.59 5.83
C LYS A 148 0.00 -1.04 7.16
N ILE A 149 0.89 -0.39 7.90
CA ILE A 149 0.67 -0.04 9.32
C ILE A 149 -0.52 0.90 9.46
N PHE A 150 -0.56 1.98 8.68
CA PHE A 150 -1.67 2.95 8.71
C PHE A 150 -2.80 2.65 7.71
N SER A 151 -2.63 1.65 6.83
CA SER A 151 -3.66 1.27 5.84
C SER A 151 -4.60 0.17 6.34
N ASN A 152 -4.27 -0.48 7.47
CA ASN A 152 -5.10 -1.51 8.07
C ASN A 152 -5.92 -0.91 9.22
N GLU A 153 -7.20 -1.27 9.36
CA GLU A 153 -8.06 -0.66 10.38
C GLU A 153 -7.70 -1.06 11.83
N ARG A 154 -6.89 -2.12 12.01
CA ARG A 154 -6.36 -2.56 13.31
C ARG A 154 -4.92 -3.06 13.19
N PRO A 155 -3.89 -2.18 13.19
CA PRO A 155 -2.51 -2.63 13.19
C PRO A 155 -2.15 -3.23 14.56
N HIS A 156 -1.49 -4.38 14.56
CA HIS A 156 -0.91 -4.95 15.78
C HIS A 156 0.15 -4.00 16.35
N PHE A 157 0.19 -3.85 17.68
CA PHE A 157 1.06 -2.90 18.38
C PHE A 157 2.55 -3.03 18.01
N TYR A 158 3.07 -4.26 17.82
CA TYR A 158 4.46 -4.46 17.44
C TYR A 158 4.81 -3.81 16.08
N LYS A 159 3.86 -3.70 15.15
CA LYS A 159 4.10 -3.03 13.86
C LYS A 159 4.31 -1.53 14.06
N LEU A 160 3.56 -0.93 14.99
CA LEU A 160 3.73 0.47 15.37
C LEU A 160 5.11 0.70 16.00
N LEU A 161 5.57 -0.21 16.86
CA LEU A 161 6.93 -0.12 17.43
C LEU A 161 8.02 -0.17 16.36
N ILE A 162 7.89 -1.05 15.36
CA ILE A 162 8.83 -1.13 14.23
C ILE A 162 8.83 0.17 13.41
N PHE A 163 7.69 0.82 13.23
CA PHE A 163 7.60 2.12 12.56
C PHE A 163 8.25 3.25 13.38
N LEU A 164 8.07 3.26 14.69
CA LEU A 164 8.58 4.32 15.57
C LEU A 164 10.08 4.19 15.86
N ALA A 165 10.65 2.98 15.80
CA ALA A 165 12.04 2.74 16.18
C ALA A 165 13.07 3.56 15.37
N PRO A 166 13.01 3.66 14.02
CA PRO A 166 13.94 4.50 13.28
C PRO A 166 13.74 6.00 13.56
N LEU A 167 12.49 6.45 13.76
CA LEU A 167 12.20 7.83 14.13
C LEU A 167 12.82 8.21 15.47
N LEU A 168 12.71 7.31 16.46
CA LEU A 168 13.39 7.46 17.75
C LEU A 168 14.91 7.54 17.56
N GLY A 169 15.49 6.70 16.70
CA GLY A 169 16.90 6.76 16.34
C GLY A 169 17.32 8.13 15.80
N ALA A 170 16.57 8.70 14.87
CA ALA A 170 16.84 10.04 14.33
C ALA A 170 16.75 11.13 15.41
N SER A 171 15.74 11.06 16.28
CA SER A 171 15.57 12.01 17.38
C SER A 171 16.71 11.92 18.40
N LEU A 172 17.18 10.72 18.73
CA LEU A 172 18.30 10.52 19.65
C LEU A 172 19.61 11.08 19.08
N ILE A 173 19.88 10.89 17.78
CA ILE A 173 21.04 11.51 17.14
C ILE A 173 20.97 13.03 17.23
N GLY A 174 19.83 13.63 16.91
CA GLY A 174 19.62 15.07 17.06
C GLY A 174 19.82 15.56 18.51
N GLY A 175 19.31 14.81 19.49
CA GLY A 175 19.45 15.14 20.91
C GLY A 175 20.89 15.03 21.43
N VAL A 176 21.68 14.06 20.95
CA VAL A 176 23.10 13.96 21.35
C VAL A 176 23.89 15.18 20.90
N LEU A 177 23.58 15.75 19.73
CA LEU A 177 24.26 16.92 19.18
C LEU A 177 23.99 18.23 19.93
N THR A 178 22.88 18.29 20.69
CA THR A 178 22.62 19.41 21.57
C THR A 178 23.32 19.22 22.92
N VAL A 179 23.37 17.99 23.43
CA VAL A 179 24.07 17.64 24.67
C VAL A 179 25.58 17.86 24.56
N ASP A 180 26.19 17.51 23.43
CA ASP A 180 27.62 17.69 23.19
C ASP A 180 28.00 19.09 22.67
N ASN A 181 27.03 20.03 22.67
CA ASN A 181 27.21 21.41 22.21
C ASN A 181 27.65 21.54 20.74
N SER A 182 27.45 20.52 19.91
CA SER A 182 27.77 20.56 18.47
C SER A 182 26.82 21.44 17.67
N HIS A 183 25.56 21.52 18.10
CA HIS A 183 24.47 22.22 17.41
C HIS A 183 23.47 22.80 18.40
N HIS A 184 22.86 23.93 18.03
CA HIS A 184 21.68 24.43 18.74
C HIS A 184 20.45 23.59 18.38
N TRP A 185 19.43 23.59 19.23
CA TRP A 185 18.18 22.86 18.99
C TRP A 185 17.51 23.26 17.67
N TYR A 186 17.62 24.53 17.25
CA TYR A 186 17.04 25.00 15.99
C TYR A 186 17.82 24.51 14.76
N ASP A 187 19.15 24.29 14.87
CA ASP A 187 19.96 23.69 13.81
C ASP A 187 19.51 22.24 13.55
N VAL A 188 19.20 21.53 14.65
CA VAL A 188 18.68 20.16 14.65
C VAL A 188 17.30 20.10 14.02
N ILE A 189 16.36 20.96 14.44
CA ILE A 189 15.01 20.99 13.85
C ILE A 189 15.06 21.32 12.35
N ALA A 190 15.82 22.34 11.94
CA ALA A 190 15.96 22.66 10.53
C ALA A 190 16.55 21.49 9.73
N GLY A 191 17.57 20.83 10.29
CA GLY A 191 18.15 19.63 9.70
C GLY A 191 17.13 18.49 9.55
N ALA A 192 16.33 18.25 10.59
CA ALA A 192 15.28 17.22 10.60
C ALA A 192 14.18 17.50 9.56
N VAL A 193 13.76 18.76 9.40
CA VAL A 193 12.77 19.18 8.41
C VAL A 193 13.29 18.94 6.99
N ILE A 194 14.53 19.35 6.71
CA ILE A 194 15.16 19.13 5.39
C ILE A 194 15.23 17.63 5.08
N GLY A 195 15.76 16.83 6.02
CA GLY A 195 15.91 15.38 5.84
C GLY A 195 14.58 14.66 5.65
N THR A 196 13.59 15.00 6.48
CA THR A 196 12.22 14.45 6.38
C THR A 196 11.60 14.79 5.03
N THR A 197 11.71 16.04 4.57
CA THR A 197 11.17 16.47 3.27
C THR A 197 11.77 15.66 2.13
N GLY A 198 13.09 15.45 2.13
CA GLY A 198 13.70 14.61 1.11
C GLY A 198 13.38 13.13 1.24
N ALA A 199 13.18 12.62 2.46
CA ALA A 199 12.68 11.25 2.66
C ALA A 199 11.31 11.04 2.01
N PHE A 200 10.41 12.04 2.09
CA PHE A 200 9.10 12.04 1.42
C PHE A 200 9.19 12.34 -0.09
N ALA A 201 10.13 13.17 -0.53
CA ALA A 201 10.29 13.49 -1.96
C ALA A 201 10.94 12.35 -2.74
N ALA A 202 11.94 11.69 -2.16
CA ALA A 202 12.58 10.51 -2.72
C ALA A 202 11.77 9.23 -2.50
N PHE A 203 10.50 9.35 -2.09
CA PHE A 203 9.60 8.28 -1.70
C PHE A 203 8.77 7.72 -2.88
N PRO A 204 9.24 6.72 -3.65
CA PRO A 204 8.35 5.90 -4.46
C PRO A 204 8.35 4.45 -3.94
N PHE A 205 7.23 4.02 -3.33
CA PHE A 205 7.06 2.73 -2.63
C PHE A 205 7.20 1.46 -3.49
N GLY A 206 7.80 1.46 -4.68
CA GLY A 206 7.58 0.36 -5.63
C GLY A 206 6.07 0.13 -5.88
N LEU A 207 5.23 1.13 -5.56
CA LEU A 207 4.00 1.35 -6.29
C LEU A 207 4.52 1.56 -7.71
N LYS A 208 4.30 0.57 -8.59
CA LYS A 208 4.26 0.87 -10.02
C LYS A 208 3.47 2.16 -10.09
N GLU A 209 4.10 3.23 -10.58
CA GLU A 209 3.37 4.46 -10.81
C GLU A 209 2.01 4.10 -11.40
N HIS A 210 0.98 4.84 -11.01
CA HIS A 210 -0.26 4.92 -11.77
C HIS A 210 -0.04 5.38 -13.23
N ALA A 211 1.19 5.35 -13.75
CA ALA A 211 1.66 5.87 -15.02
C ALA A 211 2.69 4.97 -15.73
N SER A 212 2.86 3.66 -15.44
CA SER A 212 3.51 2.82 -16.48
C SER A 212 2.65 2.94 -17.74
N PRO A 213 3.19 3.50 -18.85
CA PRO A 213 2.44 3.72 -20.08
C PRO A 213 2.14 2.39 -20.79
N THR A 214 2.80 1.31 -20.37
CA THR A 214 2.72 -0.03 -20.96
C THR A 214 2.22 -1.08 -19.97
N ARG A 215 1.60 -0.71 -18.84
CA ARG A 215 1.26 -1.67 -17.77
C ARG A 215 0.49 -2.90 -18.26
N TRP A 216 -0.44 -2.72 -19.20
CA TRP A 216 -1.29 -3.80 -19.68
C TRP A 216 -0.55 -4.64 -20.70
N ARG A 217 0.28 -4.00 -21.53
CA ARG A 217 1.22 -4.65 -22.45
C ARG A 217 2.24 -5.48 -21.69
N ASP A 218 2.78 -4.97 -20.59
CA ASP A 218 3.72 -5.68 -19.71
C ASP A 218 3.03 -6.89 -19.06
N LEU A 219 1.79 -6.71 -18.58
CA LEU A 219 0.99 -7.81 -18.02
C LEU A 219 0.72 -8.89 -19.08
N LYS A 220 0.22 -8.49 -20.26
CA LYS A 220 -0.06 -9.39 -21.39
C LYS A 220 1.21 -10.14 -21.80
N GLY A 221 2.31 -9.42 -22.01
CA GLY A 221 3.60 -10.01 -22.39
C GLY A 221 4.14 -10.99 -21.34
N TYR A 222 3.97 -10.70 -20.05
CA TYR A 222 4.36 -11.61 -18.98
C TYR A 222 3.48 -12.87 -18.94
N VAL A 223 2.16 -12.73 -19.08
CA VAL A 223 1.24 -13.88 -19.16
C VAL A 223 1.51 -14.73 -20.40
N ASP A 224 1.78 -14.10 -21.55
CA ASP A 224 2.14 -14.80 -22.78
C ASP A 224 3.46 -15.58 -22.62
N LEU A 225 4.45 -15.00 -21.94
CA LEU A 225 5.69 -15.70 -21.61
C LEU A 225 5.43 -16.93 -20.73
N LEU A 226 4.60 -16.79 -19.68
CA LEU A 226 4.23 -17.91 -18.81
C LEU A 226 3.52 -19.01 -19.59
N ARG A 227 2.61 -18.66 -20.50
CA ARG A 227 1.90 -19.62 -21.35
C ARG A 227 2.85 -20.36 -22.30
N ARG A 228 3.78 -19.65 -22.95
CA ARG A 228 4.76 -20.25 -23.88
C ARG A 228 5.79 -21.14 -23.18
N SER A 229 6.07 -20.88 -21.90
CA SER A 229 7.00 -21.66 -21.09
C SER A 229 6.31 -22.71 -20.19
N ALA A 230 4.99 -22.85 -20.31
CA ALA A 230 4.23 -23.79 -19.50
C ALA A 230 4.49 -25.25 -19.94
N PRO A 231 4.59 -26.19 -18.99
CA PRO A 231 4.52 -27.63 -19.28
C PRO A 231 3.21 -28.01 -19.99
N GLU A 232 3.18 -29.15 -20.69
CA GLU A 232 2.03 -29.60 -21.51
C GLU A 232 0.69 -29.64 -20.75
N ASN A 233 0.69 -29.96 -19.46
CA ASN A 233 -0.51 -30.04 -18.62
C ASN A 233 -0.78 -28.77 -17.80
N THR A 234 -0.09 -27.67 -18.11
CA THR A 234 -0.19 -26.41 -17.35
C THR A 234 -0.66 -25.30 -18.26
N ARG A 235 -1.59 -24.47 -17.77
CA ARG A 235 -1.98 -23.22 -18.43
C ARG A 235 -2.10 -22.07 -17.44
N TYR A 236 -1.98 -20.86 -17.97
CA TYR A 236 -2.10 -19.63 -17.20
C TYR A 236 -3.24 -18.78 -17.74
N ILE A 237 -4.07 -18.28 -16.83
CA ILE A 237 -5.20 -17.41 -17.14
C ILE A 237 -5.21 -16.20 -16.23
N VAL A 238 -5.69 -15.07 -16.76
CA VAL A 238 -6.00 -13.88 -15.95
C VAL A 238 -7.44 -13.98 -15.48
N CYS A 239 -7.68 -13.93 -14.18
CA CYS A 239 -9.01 -13.89 -13.59
C CYS A 239 -9.25 -12.55 -12.89
N TRP A 240 -10.24 -11.80 -13.37
CA TRP A 240 -10.77 -10.62 -12.69
C TRP A 240 -11.74 -11.07 -11.61
N LEU A 241 -11.25 -11.21 -10.38
CA LEU A 241 -12.07 -11.61 -9.24
C LEU A 241 -12.70 -10.37 -8.59
N ALA A 242 -14.03 -10.29 -8.61
CA ALA A 242 -14.82 -9.15 -8.16
C ALA A 242 -15.73 -9.50 -6.98
N ARG A 243 -15.85 -8.57 -6.03
CA ARG A 243 -16.87 -8.61 -4.97
C ARG A 243 -18.03 -7.69 -5.34
N HIS A 244 -19.26 -8.12 -5.06
CA HIS A 244 -20.45 -7.28 -5.27
C HIS A 244 -20.37 -5.91 -4.55
N GLY A 245 -21.11 -4.93 -5.07
CA GLY A 245 -21.30 -3.62 -4.44
C GLY A 245 -22.15 -3.68 -3.16
N GLN A 246 -22.28 -2.57 -2.45
CA GLN A 246 -23.10 -2.54 -1.24
C GLN A 246 -24.54 -3.00 -1.51
N ALA A 247 -24.98 -4.02 -0.79
CA ALA A 247 -26.35 -4.49 -0.76
C ALA A 247 -26.98 -4.22 0.61
N TRP A 248 -28.31 -4.31 0.69
CA TRP A 248 -29.02 -3.98 1.92
C TRP A 248 -28.60 -4.82 3.13
N HIS A 249 -28.21 -6.08 2.93
CA HIS A 249 -27.66 -6.91 4.03
C HIS A 249 -26.36 -6.36 4.66
N ASN A 250 -25.65 -5.46 3.97
CA ASN A 250 -24.45 -4.84 4.52
C ASN A 250 -24.76 -3.66 5.47
N MET A 251 -25.97 -3.13 5.45
CA MET A 251 -26.34 -1.93 6.23
C MET A 251 -26.77 -2.26 7.66
N GLY A 252 -27.19 -3.51 7.94
CA GLY A 252 -27.79 -3.88 9.23
C GLY A 252 -29.06 -3.07 9.54
N VAL A 253 -29.53 -3.13 10.79
CA VAL A 253 -30.76 -2.44 11.26
C VAL A 253 -30.60 -0.92 11.42
N ASN A 254 -29.37 -0.39 11.30
CA ASN A 254 -29.06 1.03 11.58
C ASN A 254 -28.71 1.83 10.32
N ALA A 255 -29.54 1.75 9.27
CA ALA A 255 -29.39 2.61 8.10
C ALA A 255 -29.69 4.08 8.45
N SER A 256 -28.81 5.00 8.06
CA SER A 256 -28.92 6.45 8.32
C SER A 256 -30.15 7.09 7.66
N PRO A 257 -30.76 8.17 8.22
CA PRO A 257 -31.98 8.82 7.72
C PRO A 257 -31.88 9.39 6.30
N GLU A 258 -30.68 9.54 5.72
CA GLU A 258 -30.51 9.96 4.32
C GLU A 258 -31.02 8.92 3.30
N ASN A 259 -31.34 7.70 3.76
CA ASN A 259 -31.91 6.61 2.96
C ASN A 259 -33.45 6.52 2.99
N ALA A 260 -34.15 7.47 3.63
CA ALA A 260 -35.59 7.43 3.96
C ALA A 260 -36.59 7.51 2.78
N SER A 261 -36.17 7.26 1.54
CA SER A 261 -37.05 7.36 0.34
C SER A 261 -37.26 6.04 -0.41
N ILE A 262 -36.91 4.89 0.18
CA ILE A 262 -37.09 3.56 -0.43
C ILE A 262 -37.61 2.61 0.68
N PRO A 263 -38.55 1.68 0.38
CA PRO A 263 -39.31 0.92 1.39
C PRO A 263 -38.42 0.29 2.45
N GLU A 264 -38.93 0.20 3.68
CA GLU A 264 -38.33 -0.53 4.80
C GLU A 264 -37.82 -1.89 4.32
N TRP A 265 -36.52 -1.98 4.05
CA TRP A 265 -35.91 -3.27 3.77
C TRP A 265 -35.89 -4.05 5.08
N ASP A 266 -36.70 -5.10 5.14
CA ASP A 266 -36.71 -6.03 6.25
C ASP A 266 -35.51 -6.97 6.12
N SER A 267 -34.73 -7.10 7.20
CA SER A 267 -33.68 -8.11 7.37
C SER A 267 -34.12 -9.56 7.09
N GLN A 268 -35.43 -9.82 7.10
CA GLN A 268 -36.04 -11.10 6.73
C GLN A 268 -36.20 -11.30 5.22
N THR A 269 -35.88 -10.31 4.39
CA THR A 269 -36.03 -10.38 2.93
C THR A 269 -34.94 -11.27 2.32
N ALA A 270 -35.36 -12.24 1.51
CA ALA A 270 -34.45 -13.08 0.72
C ALA A 270 -33.76 -12.29 -0.40
N ASP A 271 -32.57 -12.74 -0.81
CA ASP A 271 -31.75 -12.17 -1.88
C ASP A 271 -31.75 -10.63 -2.02
N PRO A 272 -31.22 -9.89 -1.04
CA PRO A 272 -31.32 -8.45 -1.00
C PRO A 272 -30.59 -7.77 -2.18
N PRO A 273 -31.24 -6.79 -2.83
CA PRO A 273 -30.64 -6.08 -3.96
C PRO A 273 -29.54 -5.11 -3.51
N LEU A 274 -28.83 -4.55 -4.50
CA LEU A 274 -27.90 -3.45 -4.25
C LEU A 274 -28.62 -2.23 -3.67
N THR A 275 -27.92 -1.48 -2.82
CA THR A 275 -28.36 -0.13 -2.42
C THR A 275 -28.02 0.87 -3.53
N ARG A 276 -28.57 2.09 -3.45
CA ARG A 276 -28.14 3.20 -4.34
C ARG A 276 -26.63 3.46 -4.27
N LEU A 277 -26.00 3.26 -3.10
CA LEU A 277 -24.55 3.37 -2.98
C LEU A 277 -23.85 2.22 -3.69
N GLY A 278 -24.35 0.98 -3.56
CA GLY A 278 -23.84 -0.17 -4.29
C GLY A 278 -23.90 0.01 -5.81
N GLU A 279 -25.01 0.51 -6.34
CA GLU A 279 -25.13 0.83 -7.77
C GLU A 279 -24.10 1.88 -8.21
N ARG A 280 -23.91 2.95 -7.42
CA ARG A 280 -22.88 3.97 -7.71
C ARG A 280 -21.48 3.38 -7.66
N GLN A 281 -21.19 2.47 -6.74
CA GLN A 281 -19.91 1.77 -6.65
C GLN A 281 -19.65 0.92 -7.90
N SER A 282 -20.65 0.17 -8.38
CA SER A 282 -20.54 -0.62 -9.62
C SER A 282 -20.39 0.26 -10.86
N LYS A 283 -21.11 1.39 -10.94
CA LYS A 283 -20.94 2.37 -12.04
C LYS A 283 -19.58 3.07 -12.01
N ALA A 284 -19.03 3.34 -10.82
CA ALA A 284 -17.67 3.87 -10.69
C ALA A 284 -16.63 2.87 -11.21
N LEU A 285 -16.83 1.57 -10.95
CA LEU A 285 -16.01 0.51 -11.52
C LEU A 285 -16.13 0.45 -13.05
N ASN A 286 -17.34 0.55 -13.61
CA ASN A 286 -17.55 0.64 -15.06
C ASN A 286 -16.77 1.82 -15.69
N ASN A 287 -16.83 3.01 -15.07
CA ASN A 287 -16.08 4.17 -15.54
C ASN A 287 -14.57 3.95 -15.51
N LEU A 288 -14.06 3.25 -14.48
CA LEU A 288 -12.65 2.88 -14.40
C LEU A 288 -12.25 1.93 -15.54
N TRP A 289 -13.07 0.92 -15.84
CA TRP A 289 -12.86 0.02 -16.98
C TRP A 289 -12.79 0.80 -18.29
N LYS A 290 -13.74 1.69 -18.56
CA LYS A 290 -13.74 2.54 -19.77
C LYS A 290 -12.50 3.42 -19.86
N ALA A 291 -12.06 4.02 -18.75
CA ALA A 291 -10.85 4.83 -18.71
C ALA A 291 -9.60 4.01 -19.04
N GLU A 292 -9.48 2.79 -18.50
CA GLU A 292 -8.36 1.89 -18.77
C GLU A 292 -8.43 1.25 -20.17
N LEU A 293 -9.63 1.08 -20.74
CA LEU A 293 -9.84 0.69 -22.14
C LEU A 293 -9.43 1.79 -23.12
N GLY A 294 -9.69 3.06 -22.77
CA GLY A 294 -9.35 4.23 -23.59
C GLY A 294 -7.86 4.58 -23.63
N ARG A 295 -6.97 3.80 -22.98
CA ARG A 295 -5.53 4.06 -22.97
C ARG A 295 -4.92 3.80 -24.34
N ASN A 296 -4.39 4.87 -24.95
CA ASN A 296 -3.82 4.82 -26.30
C ASN A 296 -2.70 3.77 -26.42
N GLY A 297 -2.92 2.77 -27.27
CA GLY A 297 -1.96 1.69 -27.54
C GLY A 297 -1.74 0.70 -26.39
N ASP A 298 -2.45 0.82 -25.27
CA ASP A 298 -2.32 -0.09 -24.12
C ASP A 298 -3.67 -0.33 -23.41
N PRO A 299 -4.68 -0.89 -24.09
CA PRO A 299 -5.97 -1.16 -23.45
C PRO A 299 -5.86 -2.32 -22.44
N ILE A 300 -6.62 -2.20 -21.36
CA ILE A 300 -6.83 -3.26 -20.37
C ILE A 300 -7.38 -4.54 -21.04
N PRO A 301 -6.87 -5.74 -20.68
CA PRO A 301 -7.39 -6.98 -21.23
C PRO A 301 -8.81 -7.27 -20.71
N LEU A 302 -9.75 -7.43 -21.63
CA LEU A 302 -11.15 -7.75 -21.34
C LEU A 302 -11.35 -9.25 -21.11
N PRO A 303 -12.23 -9.65 -20.20
CA PRO A 303 -12.62 -11.04 -20.04
C PRO A 303 -13.43 -11.54 -21.25
N THR A 304 -13.14 -12.75 -21.71
CA THR A 304 -13.89 -13.46 -22.76
C THR A 304 -15.06 -14.25 -22.18
N LYS A 305 -14.95 -14.69 -20.92
CA LYS A 305 -16.01 -15.37 -20.16
C LYS A 305 -16.27 -14.68 -18.84
N LEU A 306 -17.53 -14.58 -18.48
CA LEU A 306 -18.00 -13.98 -17.22
C LEU A 306 -18.75 -15.04 -16.42
N PHE A 307 -18.32 -15.27 -15.18
CA PHE A 307 -18.97 -16.16 -14.22
C PHE A 307 -19.52 -15.33 -13.06
N CYS A 308 -20.71 -15.67 -12.58
CA CYS A 308 -21.36 -14.91 -11.51
C CYS A 308 -22.09 -15.80 -10.52
N SER A 309 -22.13 -15.35 -9.26
CA SER A 309 -23.08 -15.87 -8.27
C SER A 309 -24.53 -15.61 -8.70
N PRO A 310 -25.49 -16.50 -8.37
CA PRO A 310 -26.90 -16.31 -8.66
C PRO A 310 -27.57 -15.23 -7.80
N LEU A 311 -26.92 -14.75 -6.74
CA LEU A 311 -27.51 -13.73 -5.86
C LEU A 311 -27.60 -12.38 -6.58
N SER A 312 -28.77 -11.76 -6.55
CA SER A 312 -29.16 -10.56 -7.30
C SER A 312 -28.16 -9.42 -7.17
N ARG A 313 -27.57 -9.23 -5.97
CA ARG A 313 -26.52 -8.23 -5.72
C ARG A 313 -25.24 -8.45 -6.54
N ALA A 314 -24.84 -9.70 -6.77
CA ALA A 314 -23.68 -10.03 -7.59
C ALA A 314 -23.99 -9.85 -9.08
N LEU A 315 -25.15 -10.35 -9.54
CA LEU A 315 -25.63 -10.17 -10.91
C LEU A 315 -25.76 -8.70 -11.29
N ALA A 316 -26.41 -7.89 -10.46
CA ALA A 316 -26.53 -6.45 -10.67
C ALA A 316 -25.17 -5.75 -10.71
N THR A 317 -24.22 -6.17 -9.85
CA THR A 317 -22.86 -5.61 -9.88
C THR A 317 -22.16 -5.91 -11.20
N MET A 318 -22.25 -7.16 -11.68
CA MET A 318 -21.64 -7.58 -12.95
C MET A 318 -22.26 -6.84 -14.14
N GLU A 319 -23.60 -6.77 -14.23
CA GLU A 319 -24.30 -6.07 -15.32
C GLU A 319 -23.99 -4.57 -15.32
N LEU A 320 -24.02 -3.90 -14.16
CA LEU A 320 -23.62 -2.49 -14.06
C LEU A 320 -22.15 -2.28 -14.42
N THR A 321 -21.28 -3.27 -14.19
CA THR A 321 -19.85 -3.18 -14.50
C THR A 321 -19.55 -3.38 -15.98
N PHE A 322 -20.14 -4.39 -16.62
CA PHE A 322 -19.77 -4.82 -17.98
C PHE A 322 -20.84 -4.54 -19.05
N GLY A 323 -22.09 -4.26 -18.65
CA GLY A 323 -23.25 -4.09 -19.52
C GLY A 323 -23.00 -3.20 -20.73
N GLU A 324 -22.50 -1.98 -20.47
CA GLU A 324 -22.41 -0.94 -21.51
C GLU A 324 -21.33 -1.15 -22.58
N PHE A 325 -20.23 -1.85 -22.28
CA PHE A 325 -19.09 -1.93 -23.21
C PHE A 325 -18.67 -3.35 -23.60
N LEU A 326 -19.05 -4.36 -22.83
CA LEU A 326 -18.68 -5.75 -23.09
C LEU A 326 -19.88 -6.61 -23.47
N LEU A 327 -21.02 -6.40 -22.79
CA LEU A 327 -22.15 -7.30 -22.86
C LEU A 327 -23.29 -6.83 -23.79
N GLY A 328 -23.40 -5.54 -24.08
CA GLY A 328 -24.44 -5.00 -24.95
C GLY A 328 -25.87 -5.26 -24.41
N ASP A 329 -26.86 -5.26 -25.32
CA ASP A 329 -28.27 -5.47 -24.99
C ASP A 329 -28.52 -6.90 -24.49
N PRO A 330 -28.96 -7.09 -23.23
CA PRO A 330 -29.20 -8.41 -22.65
C PRO A 330 -30.19 -9.26 -23.44
N ASN A 331 -31.13 -8.66 -24.17
CA ASN A 331 -32.16 -9.41 -24.89
C ASN A 331 -31.67 -10.00 -26.22
N THR A 332 -30.50 -9.58 -26.71
CA THR A 332 -29.98 -9.99 -28.03
C THR A 332 -28.67 -10.79 -27.96
N ARG A 333 -28.12 -11.03 -26.76
CA ARG A 333 -26.87 -11.79 -26.55
C ARG A 333 -26.96 -13.21 -27.09
N ALA A 334 -25.98 -13.60 -27.91
CA ALA A 334 -25.83 -14.98 -28.35
C ALA A 334 -25.47 -15.87 -27.14
N PRO A 335 -25.89 -17.15 -27.09
CA PRO A 335 -25.65 -18.02 -25.93
C PRO A 335 -24.19 -18.08 -25.47
N GLY A 336 -23.22 -18.13 -26.39
CA GLY A 336 -21.79 -18.20 -26.07
C GLY A 336 -21.18 -16.92 -25.48
N GLU A 337 -21.93 -15.81 -25.53
CA GLU A 337 -21.55 -14.47 -25.05
C GLU A 337 -22.25 -14.12 -23.72
N ARG A 338 -23.17 -14.97 -23.25
CA ARG A 338 -23.91 -14.74 -22.01
C ARG A 338 -23.03 -15.05 -20.80
N PRO A 339 -23.06 -14.23 -19.74
CA PRO A 339 -22.50 -14.61 -18.45
C PRO A 339 -23.10 -15.92 -17.95
N LEU A 340 -22.27 -16.79 -17.37
CA LEU A 340 -22.70 -18.05 -16.79
C LEU A 340 -22.89 -17.89 -15.27
N VAL A 341 -24.11 -18.17 -14.81
CA VAL A 341 -24.48 -18.18 -13.39
C VAL A 341 -24.23 -19.56 -12.82
N LEU A 342 -23.45 -19.61 -11.73
CA LEU A 342 -23.02 -20.84 -11.07
C LEU A 342 -23.42 -20.83 -9.60
N GLU A 343 -24.20 -21.82 -9.17
CA GLU A 343 -24.71 -21.96 -7.81
C GLU A 343 -23.58 -22.02 -6.78
N GLY A 344 -22.48 -22.67 -7.16
CA GLY A 344 -21.30 -22.81 -6.32
C GLY A 344 -20.53 -21.51 -6.03
N LEU A 345 -20.89 -20.39 -6.67
CA LEU A 345 -20.32 -19.06 -6.40
C LEU A 345 -21.13 -18.23 -5.39
N ARG A 346 -22.20 -18.77 -4.78
CA ARG A 346 -22.94 -18.14 -3.68
C ARG A 346 -22.05 -17.87 -2.46
N GLU A 347 -22.40 -16.87 -1.66
CA GLU A 347 -21.87 -16.72 -0.30
C GLU A 347 -22.19 -17.97 0.55
N PHE A 348 -21.80 -17.99 1.81
CA PHE A 348 -22.15 -19.05 2.75
C PHE A 348 -23.63 -19.43 2.65
N LEU A 349 -23.92 -20.74 2.59
CA LEU A 349 -25.28 -21.22 2.81
C LEU A 349 -25.54 -21.17 4.32
N SER A 350 -26.32 -20.19 4.75
CA SER A 350 -26.59 -19.96 6.17
C SER A 350 -28.10 -19.82 6.44
N PRO A 351 -28.51 -19.92 7.72
CA PRO A 351 -29.92 -19.74 8.11
C PRO A 351 -30.46 -18.33 7.83
N PHE A 352 -29.60 -17.38 7.46
CA PHE A 352 -30.03 -16.01 7.24
C PHE A 352 -30.75 -15.88 5.89
N PRO A 353 -31.92 -15.22 5.84
CA PRO A 353 -32.71 -15.09 4.61
C PRO A 353 -31.94 -14.47 3.44
N HIS A 354 -30.99 -13.56 3.72
CA HIS A 354 -30.21 -12.90 2.66
C HIS A 354 -29.26 -13.82 1.88
N ASP A 355 -29.05 -15.05 2.36
CA ASP A 355 -28.29 -16.08 1.65
C ASP A 355 -29.20 -16.96 0.77
N LYS A 356 -30.52 -16.94 0.95
CA LYS A 356 -31.49 -17.58 0.06
C LYS A 356 -31.50 -16.84 -1.28
N ARG A 357 -31.37 -17.55 -2.40
CA ARG A 357 -31.42 -16.98 -3.75
C ARG A 357 -32.86 -16.88 -4.28
N SER A 358 -33.06 -16.01 -5.26
CA SER A 358 -34.27 -15.99 -6.08
C SER A 358 -34.47 -17.27 -6.91
N SER A 359 -35.70 -17.50 -7.35
CA SER A 359 -36.00 -18.63 -8.23
C SER A 359 -35.32 -18.46 -9.60
N LYS A 360 -35.14 -19.57 -10.32
CA LYS A 360 -34.55 -19.55 -11.65
C LYS A 360 -35.32 -18.65 -12.61
N SER A 361 -36.65 -18.70 -12.59
CA SER A 361 -37.49 -17.84 -13.42
C SER A 361 -37.37 -16.36 -13.05
N GLU A 362 -37.27 -16.03 -11.75
CA GLU A 362 -37.08 -14.65 -11.29
C GLU A 362 -35.71 -14.08 -11.69
N ILE A 363 -34.66 -14.90 -11.60
CA ILE A 363 -33.31 -14.53 -12.06
C ILE A 363 -33.33 -14.25 -13.56
N LEU A 364 -33.91 -15.15 -14.37
CA LEU A 364 -33.99 -14.97 -15.82
C LEU A 364 -34.90 -13.80 -16.22
N HIS A 365 -35.95 -13.53 -15.46
CA HIS A 365 -36.80 -12.36 -15.68
C HIS A 365 -36.04 -11.05 -15.38
N SER A 366 -35.29 -11.01 -14.28
CA SER A 366 -34.55 -9.82 -13.84
C SER A 366 -33.26 -9.58 -14.64
N PHE A 367 -32.65 -10.67 -15.13
CA PHE A 367 -31.39 -10.68 -15.86
C PHE A 367 -31.50 -11.56 -17.13
N PRO A 368 -32.29 -11.15 -18.14
CA PRO A 368 -32.58 -11.99 -19.32
C PRO A 368 -31.36 -12.33 -20.18
N GLY A 369 -30.26 -11.58 -20.02
CA GLY A 369 -29.03 -11.75 -20.77
C GLY A 369 -28.02 -12.72 -20.16
N VAL A 370 -28.39 -13.50 -19.14
CA VAL A 370 -27.52 -14.51 -18.51
C VAL A 370 -27.89 -15.93 -18.95
N GLN A 371 -26.95 -16.85 -18.77
CA GLN A 371 -27.17 -18.29 -18.85
C GLN A 371 -26.99 -18.88 -17.46
N ILE A 372 -27.83 -19.85 -17.10
CA ILE A 372 -27.75 -20.55 -15.82
C ILE A 372 -27.26 -21.98 -16.05
N GLU A 373 -26.42 -22.50 -15.16
CA GLU A 373 -25.91 -23.87 -15.24
C GLU A 373 -27.02 -24.94 -15.27
N GLY A 374 -26.70 -26.12 -15.81
CA GLY A 374 -27.68 -27.17 -16.06
C GLY A 374 -28.29 -27.78 -14.80
N SER A 375 -27.53 -27.89 -13.71
CA SER A 375 -27.97 -28.45 -12.42
C SER A 375 -28.89 -27.53 -11.61
N PHE A 376 -29.14 -26.31 -12.10
CA PHE A 376 -29.87 -25.29 -11.36
C PHE A 376 -31.38 -25.57 -11.29
N THR A 377 -31.87 -25.82 -10.08
CA THR A 377 -33.28 -26.05 -9.73
C THR A 377 -34.10 -24.75 -9.77
N GLU A 378 -35.40 -24.85 -9.99
CA GLU A 378 -36.29 -23.68 -10.02
C GLU A 378 -36.24 -22.93 -8.69
N GLU A 379 -36.58 -23.63 -7.61
CA GLU A 379 -36.53 -23.12 -6.25
C GLU A 379 -35.16 -23.36 -5.60
N ASP A 380 -34.87 -22.61 -4.54
CA ASP A 380 -33.65 -22.76 -3.75
C ASP A 380 -33.76 -23.96 -2.80
N GLU A 381 -33.35 -25.13 -3.27
CA GLU A 381 -33.34 -26.38 -2.50
C GLU A 381 -32.10 -26.52 -1.59
N LEU A 382 -31.10 -25.66 -1.76
CA LEU A 382 -29.85 -25.71 -0.99
C LEU A 382 -29.88 -24.85 0.27
N TRP A 383 -30.75 -23.84 0.31
CA TRP A 383 -30.92 -23.00 1.49
C TRP A 383 -31.84 -23.68 2.52
N ASP A 384 -31.39 -23.69 3.77
CA ASP A 384 -32.10 -24.24 4.91
C ASP A 384 -32.06 -23.22 6.06
N ASP A 385 -33.18 -23.04 6.75
CA ASP A 385 -33.34 -22.03 7.81
C ASP A 385 -32.74 -22.46 9.16
N THR A 386 -32.06 -23.61 9.22
CA THR A 386 -31.40 -24.13 10.42
C THR A 386 -29.92 -24.44 10.20
N ALA A 387 -29.53 -24.81 8.99
CA ALA A 387 -28.19 -25.27 8.66
C ALA A 387 -27.25 -24.12 8.32
N HIS A 388 -26.01 -24.23 8.78
CA HIS A 388 -24.93 -23.33 8.43
C HIS A 388 -23.78 -24.12 7.79
N GLU A 389 -23.41 -23.74 6.58
CA GLU A 389 -22.27 -24.29 5.86
C GLU A 389 -20.97 -24.02 6.60
N SER A 390 -20.22 -25.07 6.93
CA SER A 390 -18.89 -24.95 7.52
C SER A 390 -17.87 -24.39 6.52
N ASP A 391 -16.80 -23.79 7.02
CA ASP A 391 -15.67 -23.33 6.19
C ASP A 391 -15.13 -24.43 5.26
N SER A 392 -15.09 -25.69 5.72
CA SER A 392 -14.65 -26.83 4.90
C SER A 392 -15.64 -27.20 3.79
N GLN A 393 -16.94 -27.05 4.04
CA GLN A 393 -17.97 -27.29 3.03
C GLN A 393 -17.94 -26.19 1.97
N LEU A 394 -17.82 -24.93 2.39
CA LEU A 394 -17.63 -23.80 1.47
C LEU A 394 -16.38 -23.99 0.62
N GLU A 395 -15.25 -24.38 1.23
CA GLU A 395 -13.99 -24.63 0.52
C GLU A 395 -14.13 -25.75 -0.52
N ALA A 396 -14.79 -26.86 -0.16
CA ALA A 396 -15.05 -27.97 -1.08
C ALA A 396 -15.98 -27.57 -2.25
N ARG A 397 -17.05 -26.82 -1.96
CA ARG A 397 -17.99 -26.32 -2.98
C ARG A 397 -17.30 -25.37 -3.95
N VAL A 398 -16.55 -24.40 -3.45
CA VAL A 398 -15.82 -23.43 -4.28
C VAL A 398 -14.75 -24.15 -5.10
N LEU A 399 -14.02 -25.11 -4.52
CA LEU A 399 -13.05 -25.92 -5.26
C LEU A 399 -13.72 -26.67 -6.43
N SER A 400 -14.81 -27.40 -6.16
CA SER A 400 -15.57 -28.10 -7.20
C SER A 400 -16.08 -27.17 -8.30
N THR A 401 -16.44 -25.93 -7.94
CA THR A 401 -16.90 -24.91 -8.89
C THR A 401 -15.75 -24.40 -9.75
N LEU A 402 -14.58 -24.17 -9.16
CA LEU A 402 -13.37 -23.80 -9.90
C LEU A 402 -12.92 -24.92 -10.84
N ASP A 403 -13.00 -26.18 -10.41
CA ASP A 403 -12.71 -27.34 -11.25
C ASP A 403 -13.69 -27.45 -12.42
N HIS A 404 -14.96 -27.12 -12.23
CA HIS A 404 -15.92 -27.03 -13.33
C HIS A 404 -15.60 -25.87 -14.29
N ILE A 405 -15.38 -24.66 -13.76
CA ILE A 405 -15.04 -23.46 -14.55
C ILE A 405 -13.81 -23.74 -15.41
N PHE A 406 -12.72 -24.18 -14.78
CA PHE A 406 -11.48 -24.42 -15.47
C PHE A 406 -11.58 -25.67 -16.34
N GLY A 407 -12.06 -26.80 -15.85
CA GLY A 407 -12.10 -28.05 -16.61
C GLY A 407 -13.05 -28.05 -17.82
N HIS A 408 -14.17 -27.31 -17.76
CA HIS A 408 -15.26 -27.50 -18.73
C HIS A 408 -15.83 -26.21 -19.31
N CYS A 409 -15.74 -25.06 -18.62
CA CYS A 409 -16.38 -23.82 -19.08
C CYS A 409 -15.46 -22.91 -19.90
N ILE A 410 -14.16 -23.18 -19.92
CA ILE A 410 -13.17 -22.36 -20.64
C ILE A 410 -12.35 -23.20 -21.61
N GLU A 411 -12.02 -22.61 -22.74
CA GLU A 411 -11.21 -23.21 -23.78
C GLU A 411 -9.72 -22.87 -23.60
N SER A 412 -8.83 -23.53 -24.36
CA SER A 412 -7.40 -23.20 -24.35
C SER A 412 -7.10 -21.80 -24.94
N THR A 413 -8.02 -21.28 -25.75
CA THR A 413 -7.97 -19.94 -26.36
C THR A 413 -8.31 -18.84 -25.35
N ASP A 414 -9.05 -19.15 -24.29
CA ASP A 414 -9.38 -18.20 -23.25
C ASP A 414 -8.11 -17.78 -22.49
N THR A 415 -7.95 -16.47 -22.33
CA THR A 415 -6.78 -15.84 -21.70
C THR A 415 -7.17 -15.03 -20.47
N VAL A 416 -8.41 -14.54 -20.45
CA VAL A 416 -8.90 -13.60 -19.45
C VAL A 416 -10.36 -13.94 -19.14
N ILE A 417 -10.70 -14.10 -17.86
CA ILE A 417 -12.07 -14.35 -17.38
C ILE A 417 -12.41 -13.39 -16.24
N SER A 418 -13.69 -13.34 -15.88
CA SER A 418 -14.16 -12.62 -14.70
C SER A 418 -15.01 -13.52 -13.82
N ILE A 419 -14.88 -13.38 -12.51
CA ILE A 419 -15.72 -14.05 -11.51
C ILE A 419 -16.26 -12.97 -10.58
N THR A 420 -17.58 -12.78 -10.54
CA THR A 420 -18.24 -11.84 -9.62
C THR A 420 -18.97 -12.60 -8.51
N THR A 421 -18.57 -12.38 -7.26
CA THR A 421 -19.05 -13.16 -6.10
C THR A 421 -18.97 -12.33 -4.79
N HIS A 422 -18.78 -12.97 -3.65
CA HIS A 422 -18.94 -12.44 -2.30
C HIS A 422 -17.65 -12.56 -1.48
N SER A 423 -17.66 -12.02 -0.27
CA SER A 423 -16.47 -11.94 0.59
C SER A 423 -15.90 -13.31 0.97
N GLY A 424 -16.75 -14.24 1.41
CA GLY A 424 -16.32 -15.58 1.83
C GLY A 424 -15.71 -16.35 0.67
N VAL A 425 -16.42 -16.39 -0.46
CA VAL A 425 -15.94 -17.05 -1.69
C VAL A 425 -14.63 -16.45 -2.19
N VAL A 426 -14.48 -15.11 -2.22
CA VAL A 426 -13.21 -14.46 -2.59
C VAL A 426 -12.07 -14.93 -1.68
N MET A 427 -12.30 -14.99 -0.37
CA MET A 427 -11.28 -15.44 0.57
C MET A 427 -10.88 -16.90 0.35
N VAL A 428 -11.86 -17.76 0.07
CA VAL A 428 -11.64 -19.18 -0.25
C VAL A 428 -10.86 -19.35 -1.56
N ILE A 429 -11.26 -18.65 -2.64
CA ILE A 429 -10.53 -18.69 -3.92
C ILE A 429 -9.06 -18.29 -3.70
N LEU A 430 -8.80 -17.18 -2.99
CA LEU A 430 -7.44 -16.73 -2.71
C LEU A 430 -6.63 -17.77 -1.91
N ARG A 431 -7.25 -18.47 -0.96
CA ARG A 431 -6.63 -19.54 -0.18
C ARG A 431 -6.30 -20.76 -1.06
N LEU A 432 -7.26 -21.22 -1.87
CA LEU A 432 -7.12 -22.39 -2.74
C LEU A 432 -5.98 -22.21 -3.75
N ILE A 433 -5.81 -21.01 -4.32
CA ILE A 433 -4.71 -20.73 -5.25
C ILE A 433 -3.36 -20.42 -4.55
N GLY A 434 -3.28 -20.53 -3.22
CA GLY A 434 -2.08 -20.23 -2.43
C GLY A 434 -1.69 -18.74 -2.41
N HIS A 435 -2.63 -17.84 -2.69
CA HIS A 435 -2.40 -16.40 -2.67
C HIS A 435 -2.60 -15.82 -1.26
N ARG A 436 -1.93 -14.71 -0.95
CA ARG A 436 -2.19 -13.96 0.29
C ARG A 436 -3.66 -13.52 0.36
N ILE A 437 -4.27 -13.62 1.54
CA ILE A 437 -5.63 -13.13 1.74
C ILE A 437 -5.64 -11.60 1.61
N LEU A 438 -6.41 -11.11 0.65
CA LEU A 438 -6.65 -9.69 0.42
C LEU A 438 -8.16 -9.46 0.45
N PRO A 439 -8.71 -8.92 1.56
CA PRO A 439 -10.13 -8.63 1.63
C PRO A 439 -10.48 -7.55 0.62
N LEU A 440 -11.41 -7.87 -0.29
CA LEU A 440 -11.92 -6.91 -1.27
C LEU A 440 -12.96 -6.00 -0.61
N ARG A 441 -12.85 -4.71 -0.90
CA ARG A 441 -13.92 -3.73 -0.61
C ARG A 441 -15.15 -4.06 -1.47
N LEU A 442 -16.31 -3.53 -1.10
CA LEU A 442 -17.53 -3.62 -1.92
C LEU A 442 -17.27 -3.00 -3.31
N ALA A 443 -17.72 -3.67 -4.37
CA ALA A 443 -17.37 -3.40 -5.77
C ALA A 443 -15.85 -3.40 -6.05
N GLY A 444 -15.06 -4.06 -5.22
CA GLY A 444 -13.62 -4.22 -5.41
C GLY A 444 -13.31 -5.34 -6.39
N VAL A 445 -12.28 -5.15 -7.22
CA VAL A 445 -11.78 -6.13 -8.19
C VAL A 445 -10.28 -6.34 -7.99
N ILE A 446 -9.83 -7.59 -8.09
CA ILE A 446 -8.41 -7.94 -8.13
C ILE A 446 -8.09 -8.77 -9.38
N PRO A 447 -7.08 -8.38 -10.19
CA PRO A 447 -6.52 -9.26 -11.21
C PRO A 447 -5.68 -10.35 -10.56
N LEU A 448 -5.96 -11.61 -10.91
CA LEU A 448 -5.19 -12.78 -10.51
C LEU A 448 -4.61 -13.44 -11.76
N VAL A 449 -3.33 -13.83 -11.72
CA VAL A 449 -2.78 -14.77 -12.72
C VAL A 449 -2.80 -16.15 -12.09
N ILE A 450 -3.67 -17.02 -12.58
CA ILE A 450 -3.91 -18.35 -12.01
C ILE A 450 -3.18 -19.39 -12.87
N LYS A 451 -2.35 -20.21 -12.22
CA LYS A 451 -1.77 -21.42 -12.81
C LYS A 451 -2.74 -22.57 -12.63
N ILE A 452 -3.20 -23.15 -13.73
CA ILE A 452 -4.07 -24.31 -13.75
C ILE A 452 -3.21 -25.50 -14.18
N THR A 453 -3.24 -26.59 -13.42
CA THR A 453 -2.52 -27.82 -13.73
C THR A 453 -3.54 -28.94 -13.87
N GLU A 454 -3.61 -29.56 -15.03
CA GLU A 454 -4.46 -30.73 -15.27
C GLU A 454 -3.77 -31.98 -14.71
N ASP A 455 -4.50 -32.75 -13.93
CA ASP A 455 -4.03 -34.07 -13.49
C ASP A 455 -4.24 -35.05 -14.66
N PRO A 456 -3.16 -35.64 -15.21
CA PRO A 456 -3.28 -36.63 -16.30
C PRO A 456 -4.13 -37.85 -15.93
N GLY A 457 -4.46 -38.08 -14.65
CA GLY A 457 -5.34 -39.15 -14.19
C GLY A 457 -6.85 -38.85 -14.17
N SER A 458 -7.30 -37.64 -14.50
CA SER A 458 -8.71 -37.23 -14.31
C SER A 458 -9.56 -37.15 -15.59
N LYS A 459 -9.17 -37.84 -16.69
CA LYS A 459 -9.95 -37.91 -17.94
C LYS A 459 -10.93 -39.07 -17.97
#